data_AF-A0A177NJV3-F1
#
_entry.id   AF-A0A177NJV3-F1
#
_cell.length_a   1.000
_cell.length_b   1.000
_cell.length_c   1.000
_cell.angle_alpha   90.00
_cell.angle_beta   90.00
_cell.angle_gamma   90.00
#
_symmetry.space_group_name_H-M   'P 1'
#
loop_
_entity.id
_entity.type
_entity.pdbx_description
1 polymer ?
#
loop_
_entity_poly.entity_id
_entity_poly.type
_entity_poly.pdbx_seq_one_letter_code
_entity_poly.pdbx_strand_id
1 'polypeptide(L)'
;MKMLESDINDLLDKLDGLGSDQEFYAARELGKLGDKLPTLLLKKYQTSRKWQARCSCVFHSIRFARVVDEAVQLGVQALSDKSKVVRYRACMLLACSLNANALSALKELEANATDTETRANAHAAIDAIEHQNSNYFVDRTHSGKVKLEFD
;
A
#
# COMPACT_ATOMS: atom_id res chain seq x y z
N MET A 1 7.45 -24.38 -4.78
CA MET A 1 8.04 -24.56 -3.44
C MET A 1 6.93 -24.42 -2.41
N LYS A 2 6.70 -25.43 -1.56
CA LYS A 2 5.67 -25.34 -0.51
C LYS A 2 6.35 -24.82 0.76
N MET A 3 6.13 -23.55 1.08
CA MET A 3 6.60 -22.93 2.32
C MET A 3 5.70 -23.42 3.47
N LEU A 4 6.29 -23.76 4.63
CA LEU A 4 5.49 -24.17 5.78
C LEU A 4 4.83 -22.93 6.42
N GLU A 5 3.71 -23.13 7.11
CA GLU A 5 2.99 -22.03 7.76
C GLU A 5 3.82 -21.34 8.85
N SER A 6 4.64 -22.09 9.58
CA SER A 6 5.62 -21.54 10.53
C SER A 6 6.61 -20.60 9.86
N ASP A 7 7.15 -20.99 8.70
CA ASP A 7 8.12 -20.20 7.95
C ASP A 7 7.48 -18.89 7.45
N ILE A 8 6.22 -18.96 7.01
CA ILE A 8 5.46 -17.78 6.57
C ILE A 8 5.30 -16.79 7.73
N ASN A 9 4.90 -17.28 8.92
CA ASN A 9 4.72 -16.43 10.09
C ASN A 9 6.04 -15.79 10.54
N ASP A 10 7.13 -16.55 10.56
CA ASP A 10 8.46 -16.04 10.89
C ASP A 10 8.96 -14.97 9.91
N LEU A 11 8.62 -15.10 8.62
CA LEU A 11 8.94 -14.08 7.62
C LEU A 11 8.03 -12.86 7.75
N LEU A 12 6.73 -13.07 8.01
CA LEU A 12 5.79 -11.98 8.27
C LEU A 12 6.23 -11.14 9.46
N ASP A 13 6.75 -11.74 10.53
CA ASP A 13 7.24 -11.02 11.71
C ASP A 13 8.47 -10.16 11.44
N LYS A 14 9.23 -10.46 10.39
CA LYS A 14 10.38 -9.67 9.92
C LYS A 14 9.99 -8.47 9.06
N LEU A 15 8.71 -8.33 8.67
CA LEU A 15 8.18 -7.12 8.05
C LEU A 15 7.96 -6.04 9.11
N ASP A 16 9.06 -5.47 9.60
CA ASP A 16 9.09 -4.52 10.71
C ASP A 16 8.92 -3.06 10.27
N GLY A 17 9.07 -2.76 8.97
CA GLY A 17 8.97 -1.44 8.38
C GLY A 17 10.18 -0.55 8.66
N LEU A 18 11.33 -1.13 8.97
CA LEU A 18 12.59 -0.41 9.24
C LEU A 18 13.54 -0.40 8.03
N GLY A 19 13.21 -1.11 6.95
CA GLY A 19 14.06 -1.22 5.76
C GLY A 19 15.33 -2.02 6.03
N SER A 20 15.29 -2.98 6.96
CA SER A 20 16.43 -3.83 7.28
C SER A 20 16.69 -4.87 6.19
N ASP A 21 17.93 -5.35 6.06
CA ASP A 21 18.25 -6.48 5.16
C ASP A 21 17.37 -7.70 5.44
N GLN A 22 16.98 -7.90 6.69
CA GLN A 22 16.11 -8.98 7.11
C GLN A 22 14.66 -8.78 6.62
N GLU A 23 14.15 -7.55 6.64
CA GLU A 23 12.86 -7.19 6.04
C GLU A 23 12.89 -7.40 4.52
N PHE A 24 13.93 -6.92 3.83
CA PHE A 24 14.07 -7.12 2.38
C PHE A 24 14.14 -8.59 2.00
N TYR A 25 14.91 -9.39 2.75
CA TYR A 25 14.94 -10.84 2.58
C TYR A 25 13.54 -11.45 2.78
N ALA A 26 12.86 -11.09 3.87
CA ALA A 26 11.54 -11.62 4.17
C ALA A 26 10.49 -11.26 3.11
N ALA A 27 10.46 -10.01 2.67
CA ALA A 27 9.59 -9.54 1.60
C ALA A 27 9.84 -10.29 0.28
N ARG A 28 11.11 -10.56 -0.06
CA ARG A 28 11.48 -11.35 -1.25
C ARG A 28 10.99 -12.79 -1.17
N GLU A 29 11.19 -13.45 -0.03
CA GLU A 29 10.75 -14.84 0.16
C GLU A 29 9.23 -14.97 0.19
N LEU A 30 8.55 -14.08 0.92
CA LEU A 30 7.09 -13.98 0.93
C LEU A 30 6.53 -13.68 -0.46
N GLY A 31 7.23 -12.87 -1.27
CA GLY A 31 6.84 -12.56 -2.64
C GLY A 31 6.71 -13.80 -3.54
N LYS A 32 7.40 -14.91 -3.22
CA LYS A 32 7.28 -16.19 -3.93
C LYS A 32 5.91 -16.85 -3.76
N LEU A 33 5.09 -16.39 -2.80
CA LEU A 33 3.71 -16.83 -2.62
C LEU A 33 2.76 -16.26 -3.68
N GLY A 34 3.19 -15.25 -4.46
CA GLY A 34 2.38 -14.60 -5.48
C GLY A 34 1.10 -14.01 -4.90
N ASP A 35 -0.02 -14.25 -5.58
CA ASP A 35 -1.32 -13.64 -5.28
C ASP A 35 -1.90 -14.00 -3.90
N LYS A 36 -1.32 -14.97 -3.20
CA LYS A 36 -1.70 -15.29 -1.81
C LYS A 36 -1.14 -14.29 -0.80
N LEU A 37 -0.10 -13.54 -1.17
CA LEU A 37 0.60 -12.65 -0.24
C LEU A 37 -0.29 -11.48 0.25
N PRO A 38 -1.06 -10.76 -0.59
CA PRO A 38 -1.92 -9.68 -0.12
C PRO A 38 -2.90 -10.08 0.98
N THR A 39 -3.51 -11.28 0.89
CA THR A 39 -4.40 -11.81 1.94
C THR A 39 -3.67 -11.97 3.28
N LEU A 40 -2.40 -12.40 3.27
CA LEU A 40 -1.57 -12.54 4.47
C LEU A 40 -1.15 -11.18 5.02
N LEU A 41 -0.76 -10.25 4.15
CA LEU A 41 -0.40 -8.88 4.54
C LEU A 41 -1.59 -8.13 5.14
N LEU A 42 -2.81 -8.34 4.62
CA LEU A 42 -4.03 -7.77 5.18
C LEU A 42 -4.29 -8.27 6.61
N LYS A 43 -4.17 -9.59 6.84
CA LYS A 43 -4.29 -10.17 8.19
C LYS A 43 -3.20 -9.65 9.13
N LYS A 44 -1.97 -9.53 8.66
CA LYS A 44 -0.86 -8.96 9.46
C LYS A 44 -1.12 -7.49 9.78
N TYR A 45 -1.57 -6.69 8.81
CA TYR A 45 -1.90 -5.28 8.98
C TYR A 45 -2.92 -5.08 10.12
N GLN A 46 -4.00 -5.88 10.10
CA GLN A 46 -5.10 -5.81 11.08
C GLN A 46 -4.66 -6.14 12.51
N THR A 47 -3.67 -7.02 12.67
CA THR A 47 -3.19 -7.46 14.00
C THR A 47 -1.97 -6.68 14.50
N SER A 48 -1.30 -5.92 13.61
CA SER A 48 -0.06 -5.22 13.91
C SER A 48 -0.26 -3.94 14.72
N ARG A 49 0.33 -3.90 15.92
CA ARG A 49 0.28 -2.72 16.81
C ARG A 49 1.20 -1.59 16.36
N LYS A 50 2.37 -1.93 15.80
CA LYS A 50 3.38 -0.98 15.32
C LYS A 50 2.99 -0.42 13.96
N TRP A 51 3.08 0.90 13.81
CA TRP A 51 2.71 1.55 12.55
C TRP A 51 3.70 1.23 11.42
N GLN A 52 4.97 0.98 11.75
CA GLN A 52 6.02 0.60 10.80
C GLN A 52 5.66 -0.74 10.11
N ALA A 53 5.33 -1.76 10.90
CA ALA A 53 4.88 -3.05 10.37
C ALA A 53 3.61 -2.92 9.51
N ARG A 54 2.64 -2.09 9.92
CA ARG A 54 1.45 -1.79 9.10
C ARG A 54 1.83 -1.10 7.78
N CYS A 55 2.73 -0.13 7.83
CA CYS A 55 3.26 0.56 6.66
C CYS A 55 3.96 -0.41 5.70
N SER A 56 4.74 -1.34 6.22
CA SER A 56 5.41 -2.41 5.45
C SER A 56 4.40 -3.30 4.73
N CYS A 57 3.32 -3.71 5.41
CA CYS A 57 2.23 -4.48 4.79
C CYS A 57 1.60 -3.76 3.59
N VAL A 58 1.34 -2.45 3.73
CA VAL A 58 0.81 -1.63 2.63
C VAL A 58 1.81 -1.53 1.49
N PHE A 59 3.06 -1.21 1.80
CA PHE A 59 4.10 -1.04 0.78
C PHE A 59 4.32 -2.30 -0.05
N HIS A 60 4.48 -3.46 0.59
CA HIS A 60 4.70 -4.72 -0.13
C HIS A 60 3.46 -5.24 -0.87
N SER A 61 2.28 -4.68 -0.60
CA SER A 61 1.06 -4.99 -1.36
C SER A 61 0.95 -4.22 -2.68
N ILE A 62 1.74 -3.16 -2.89
CA ILE A 62 1.64 -2.29 -4.08
C ILE A 62 1.81 -3.06 -5.39
N ARG A 63 2.73 -4.02 -5.45
CA ARG A 63 2.98 -4.83 -6.67
C ARG A 63 1.79 -5.71 -7.09
N PHE A 64 0.82 -5.92 -6.19
CA PHE A 64 -0.39 -6.70 -6.44
C PHE A 64 -1.62 -5.82 -6.65
N ALA A 65 -1.47 -4.49 -6.59
CA ALA A 65 -2.59 -3.55 -6.53
C ALA A 65 -3.55 -3.63 -7.71
N ARG A 66 -3.11 -4.11 -8.88
CA ARG A 66 -3.94 -4.24 -10.08
C ARG A 66 -4.59 -5.61 -10.27
N VAL A 67 -4.17 -6.62 -9.50
CA VAL A 67 -4.48 -8.03 -9.79
C VAL A 67 -5.12 -8.77 -8.62
N VAL A 68 -4.95 -8.29 -7.39
CA VAL A 68 -5.51 -8.94 -6.19
C VAL A 68 -6.37 -7.96 -5.40
N ASP A 69 -7.64 -8.28 -5.22
CA ASP A 69 -8.62 -7.43 -4.53
C ASP A 69 -8.24 -7.16 -3.07
N GLU A 70 -7.63 -8.12 -2.36
CA GLU A 70 -7.16 -7.92 -0.99
C GLU A 70 -6.08 -6.84 -0.88
N ALA A 71 -5.31 -6.58 -1.94
CA ALA A 71 -4.36 -5.47 -1.95
C ALA A 71 -5.12 -4.13 -1.94
N VAL A 72 -6.17 -4.01 -2.75
CA VAL A 72 -7.04 -2.82 -2.79
C VAL A 72 -7.79 -2.67 -1.46
N GLN A 73 -8.34 -3.76 -0.92
CA GLN A 73 -9.01 -3.77 0.38
C GLN A 73 -8.07 -3.28 1.50
N LEU A 74 -6.81 -3.74 1.48
CA LEU A 74 -5.78 -3.29 2.41
C LEU A 74 -5.54 -1.78 2.27
N GLY A 75 -5.41 -1.27 1.04
CA GLY A 75 -5.29 0.17 0.78
C GLY A 75 -6.47 0.97 1.33
N VAL A 76 -7.69 0.53 1.08
CA VAL A 76 -8.91 1.19 1.58
C VAL A 76 -8.94 1.21 3.11
N GLN A 77 -8.63 0.08 3.78
CA GLN A 77 -8.56 0.04 5.25
C GLN A 77 -7.45 0.95 5.80
N ALA A 78 -6.35 1.09 5.08
CA ALA A 78 -5.20 1.90 5.48
C ALA A 78 -5.41 3.41 5.31
N LEU A 79 -6.42 3.86 4.56
CA LEU A 79 -6.79 5.29 4.48
C LEU A 79 -7.20 5.85 5.86
N SER A 80 -7.74 5.02 6.74
CA SER A 80 -8.15 5.41 8.10
C SER A 80 -7.07 5.18 9.16
N ASP A 81 -5.83 4.84 8.79
CA ASP A 81 -4.78 4.58 9.77
C ASP A 81 -4.43 5.84 10.57
N LYS A 82 -4.16 5.66 11.86
CA LYS A 82 -3.71 6.73 12.77
C LYS A 82 -2.40 7.39 12.33
N SER A 83 -1.52 6.66 11.65
CA SER A 83 -0.23 7.15 11.14
C SER A 83 -0.38 7.78 9.76
N LYS A 84 0.10 9.03 9.64
CA LYS A 84 0.15 9.75 8.35
C LYS A 84 0.96 8.99 7.29
N VAL A 85 2.04 8.33 7.71
CA VAL A 85 2.92 7.57 6.81
C VAL A 85 2.18 6.36 6.23
N VAL A 86 1.35 5.70 7.04
CA VAL A 86 0.53 4.57 6.56
C VAL A 86 -0.53 5.07 5.58
N ARG A 87 -1.20 6.20 5.88
CA ARG A 87 -2.17 6.81 4.95
C ARG A 87 -1.53 7.22 3.63
N TYR A 88 -0.32 7.78 3.65
CA TYR A 88 0.42 8.09 2.43
C TYR A 88 0.66 6.83 1.57
N ARG A 89 1.13 5.73 2.17
CA ARG A 89 1.30 4.46 1.46
C ARG A 89 -0.03 3.89 0.96
N ALA A 90 -1.11 4.11 1.69
CA ALA A 90 -2.45 3.69 1.29
C ALA A 90 -2.92 4.43 0.04
N CYS A 91 -2.80 5.76 0.01
CA CYS A 91 -3.10 6.56 -1.19
C CYS A 91 -2.24 6.12 -2.38
N MET A 92 -0.93 5.88 -2.16
CA MET A 92 -0.03 5.39 -3.19
C MET A 92 -0.46 4.02 -3.74
N LEU A 93 -0.79 3.06 -2.86
CA LEU A 93 -1.27 1.74 -3.28
C LEU A 93 -2.52 1.87 -4.15
N LEU A 94 -3.49 2.67 -3.72
CA LEU A 94 -4.75 2.86 -4.45
C LEU A 94 -4.52 3.58 -5.78
N ALA A 95 -3.61 4.55 -5.84
CA ALA A 95 -3.18 5.16 -7.10
C ALA A 95 -2.53 4.13 -8.05
N CYS A 96 -1.78 3.15 -7.53
CA CYS A 96 -1.20 2.08 -8.34
C CYS A 96 -2.26 1.09 -8.85
N SER A 97 -3.30 0.86 -8.05
CA SER A 97 -4.40 -0.05 -8.40
C SER A 97 -5.22 0.44 -9.59
N LEU A 98 -5.34 1.77 -9.76
CA LEU A 98 -6.25 2.41 -10.71
C LEU A 98 -7.72 1.96 -10.57
N ASN A 99 -8.08 1.39 -9.40
CA ASN A 99 -9.40 0.81 -9.18
C ASN A 99 -10.41 1.90 -8.80
N ALA A 100 -11.39 2.13 -9.67
CA ALA A 100 -12.43 3.13 -9.49
C ALA A 100 -13.27 2.91 -8.21
N ASN A 101 -13.36 1.68 -7.69
CA ASN A 101 -14.09 1.38 -6.45
C ASN A 101 -13.45 2.05 -5.22
N ALA A 102 -12.18 2.46 -5.30
CA ALA A 102 -11.49 3.17 -4.22
C ALA A 102 -11.83 4.67 -4.17
N LEU A 103 -12.45 5.24 -5.22
CA LEU A 103 -12.68 6.68 -5.34
C LEU A 103 -13.54 7.24 -4.20
N SER A 104 -14.59 6.54 -3.79
CA SER A 104 -15.46 7.01 -2.70
C SER A 104 -14.69 7.16 -1.39
N ALA A 105 -13.86 6.17 -1.03
CA ALA A 105 -13.07 6.20 0.19
C ALA A 105 -11.97 7.27 0.14
N LEU A 106 -11.35 7.49 -1.02
CA LEU A 106 -10.38 8.55 -1.21
C LEU A 106 -11.00 9.95 -1.12
N LYS A 107 -12.18 10.16 -1.72
CA LYS A 107 -12.92 11.43 -1.64
C LYS A 107 -13.35 11.74 -0.21
N GLU A 108 -13.75 10.73 0.55
CA GLU A 108 -14.03 10.88 1.98
C GLU A 108 -12.77 11.29 2.77
N LEU A 109 -11.63 10.65 2.50
CA LEU A 109 -10.36 11.03 3.13
C LEU A 109 -9.95 12.47 2.76
N GLU A 110 -10.06 12.86 1.48
CA GLU A 110 -9.74 14.20 1.01
C GLU A 110 -10.61 15.27 1.70
N ALA A 111 -11.92 15.02 1.82
CA ALA A 111 -12.84 15.95 2.45
C ALA A 111 -12.61 16.11 3.97
N ASN A 112 -12.28 15.01 4.65
CA ASN A 112 -12.29 14.96 6.12
C ASN A 112 -10.89 15.03 6.75
N ALA A 113 -9.81 14.81 6.01
CA ALA A 113 -8.47 14.85 6.58
C ALA A 113 -8.13 16.27 7.07
N THR A 114 -7.65 16.37 8.30
CA THR A 114 -7.29 17.65 8.92
C THR A 114 -5.97 18.20 8.39
N ASP A 115 -5.02 17.32 8.06
CA ASP A 115 -3.72 17.71 7.53
C ASP A 115 -3.71 17.88 6.00
N THR A 116 -3.11 18.98 5.56
CA THR A 116 -3.03 19.38 4.15
C THR A 116 -2.32 18.35 3.28
N GLU A 117 -1.29 17.69 3.81
CA GLU A 117 -0.51 16.69 3.09
C GLU A 117 -1.34 15.43 2.78
N THR A 118 -2.09 14.90 3.77
CA THR A 118 -3.00 13.77 3.54
C THR A 118 -4.07 14.12 2.51
N ARG A 119 -4.66 15.33 2.56
CA ARG A 119 -5.61 15.77 1.52
C ARG A 119 -4.98 15.80 0.13
N ALA A 120 -3.78 16.37 0.00
CA ALA A 120 -3.07 16.43 -1.26
C ALA A 120 -2.68 15.04 -1.79
N ASN A 121 -2.35 14.10 -0.90
CA ASN A 121 -2.09 12.70 -1.27
C ASN A 121 -3.36 11.99 -1.74
N ALA A 122 -4.50 12.20 -1.07
CA ALA A 122 -5.79 11.66 -1.50
C ALA A 122 -6.19 12.22 -2.87
N HIS A 123 -6.06 13.53 -3.06
CA HIS A 123 -6.30 14.19 -4.34
C HIS A 123 -5.46 13.59 -5.48
N ALA A 124 -4.15 13.46 -5.27
CA ALA A 124 -3.26 12.89 -6.29
C ALA A 124 -3.56 11.42 -6.60
N ALA A 125 -4.09 10.66 -5.63
CA ALA A 125 -4.52 9.29 -5.86
C ALA A 125 -5.84 9.21 -6.65
N ILE A 126 -6.78 10.11 -6.37
CA ILE A 126 -8.03 10.28 -7.15
C ILE A 126 -7.67 10.62 -8.59
N ASP A 127 -6.83 11.62 -8.78
CA ASP A 127 -6.37 12.08 -10.08
C ASP A 127 -5.68 10.97 -10.89
N ALA A 128 -4.81 10.18 -10.25
CA ALA A 128 -4.21 9.00 -10.87
C ALA A 128 -5.25 7.96 -11.32
N ILE A 129 -6.28 7.68 -10.50
CA ILE A 129 -7.34 6.72 -10.83
C ILE A 129 -8.22 7.26 -11.96
N GLU A 130 -8.67 8.51 -11.89
CA GLU A 130 -9.55 9.13 -12.88
C GLU A 130 -8.87 9.24 -14.25
N HIS A 131 -7.55 9.45 -14.30
CA HIS A 131 -6.77 9.48 -15.55
C HIS A 131 -6.15 8.13 -15.93
N GLN A 132 -6.39 7.07 -15.17
CA GLN A 132 -5.80 5.74 -15.39
C GLN A 132 -4.26 5.78 -15.51
N ASN A 133 -3.60 6.65 -14.74
CA ASN A 133 -2.15 6.85 -14.76
C ASN A 133 -1.58 6.98 -13.34
N SER A 134 -0.98 5.90 -12.85
CA SER A 134 -0.43 5.84 -11.49
C SER A 134 0.68 6.87 -11.25
N ASN A 135 1.39 7.32 -12.30
CA ASN A 135 2.46 8.31 -12.16
C ASN A 135 1.95 9.66 -11.65
N TYR A 136 0.68 10.01 -11.90
CA TYR A 136 0.12 11.28 -11.46
C TYR A 136 0.05 11.44 -9.94
N PHE A 137 0.17 10.34 -9.19
CA PHE A 137 0.32 10.39 -7.74
C PHE A 137 1.55 11.20 -7.30
N VAL A 138 2.67 11.04 -8.03
CA VAL A 138 3.94 11.76 -7.78
C VAL A 138 4.15 12.92 -8.75
N ASP A 139 3.68 12.79 -9.98
CA ASP A 139 3.72 13.82 -11.03
C ASP A 139 2.46 14.67 -11.02
N ARG A 140 2.26 15.41 -9.92
CA ARG A 140 1.01 16.16 -9.65
C ARG A 140 0.74 17.31 -10.62
N THR A 141 1.69 17.65 -11.47
CA THR A 141 1.55 18.68 -12.51
C THR A 141 1.44 18.08 -13.91
N HIS A 142 1.35 16.76 -14.02
CA HIS A 142 1.25 16.00 -15.27
C HIS A 142 2.39 16.33 -16.24
N SER A 143 3.59 16.59 -15.71
CA SER A 143 4.74 17.04 -16.47
C SER A 143 5.38 15.94 -17.33
N GLY A 144 5.12 14.67 -17.00
CA GLY A 144 5.76 13.49 -17.58
C GLY A 144 7.20 13.26 -17.11
N LYS A 145 7.73 14.10 -16.20
CA LYS A 145 9.14 14.07 -15.76
C LYS A 145 9.38 13.22 -14.52
N VAL A 146 8.33 12.93 -13.75
CA VAL A 146 8.40 12.16 -12.50
C VAL A 146 7.59 10.88 -12.68
N LYS A 147 8.12 9.75 -12.21
CA LYS A 147 7.45 8.45 -12.31
C LYS A 147 7.46 7.76 -10.96
N LEU A 148 6.44 6.93 -10.73
CA LEU A 148 6.48 5.99 -9.62
C LEU A 148 7.42 4.85 -10.00
N GLU A 149 8.51 4.74 -9.26
CA GLU A 149 9.46 3.63 -9.37
C GLU A 149 9.34 2.75 -8.12
N PHE A 150 9.38 1.44 -8.33
CA PHE A 150 9.32 0.43 -7.28
C PHE A 150 10.61 -0.39 -7.39
N ASP A 151 11.62 0.00 -6.63
CA ASP A 151 12.84 -0.80 -6.45
C ASP A 151 12.58 -2.00 -5.50
#